data_AF-A0A9E2D278-F1
#
_entry.id   AF-A0A9E2D278-F1
#
_cell.length_a   1.000
_cell.length_b   1.000
_cell.length_c   1.000
_cell.angle_alpha   90.00
_cell.angle_beta   90.00
_cell.angle_gamma   90.00
#
_symmetry.space_group_name_H-M   'P 1'
#
loop_
_entity.id
_entity.type
_entity.pdbx_description
1 polymer ?
#
loop_
_entity_poly.entity_id
_entity_poly.type
_entity_poly.pdbx_seq_one_letter_code
_entity_poly.pdbx_strand_id
1 'polypeptide(L)'
;LSGNECEMFACLFLDSKHRVLAWVEMFRGSVNSATVHPREVVKEALRHNAAAVIMAHNHPSGDSKPSREDIELTNKLKDILKVIDVSVLDHLIVGDEITALSESGHFPS
;
A
#
# COMPACT_ATOMS: atom_id res chain seq x y z
N LEU A 1 -3.90 9.17 -7.59
CA LEU A 1 -2.52 8.66 -7.64
C LEU A 1 -1.85 9.00 -8.97
N SER A 2 -2.50 8.75 -10.12
CA SER A 2 -1.99 9.16 -11.44
C SER A 2 -1.78 10.68 -11.58
N GLY A 3 -0.74 11.08 -12.31
CA GLY A 3 -0.42 12.48 -12.62
C GLY A 3 0.29 13.26 -11.50
N ASN A 4 0.71 12.62 -10.41
CA ASN A 4 1.56 13.27 -9.40
C ASN A 4 3.03 13.26 -9.84
N GLU A 5 3.70 14.41 -9.69
CA GLU A 5 5.14 14.58 -9.97
C GLU A 5 6.04 13.91 -8.92
N CYS A 6 5.48 13.57 -7.75
CA CYS A 6 6.16 12.85 -6.67
C CYS A 6 5.45 11.52 -6.36
N GLU A 7 6.19 10.58 -5.81
CA GLU A 7 5.61 9.34 -5.29
C GLU A 7 4.70 9.64 -4.09
N MET A 8 3.52 9.03 -4.08
CA MET A 8 2.58 9.05 -2.97
C MET A 8 2.28 7.61 -2.58
N PHE A 9 2.32 7.33 -1.28
CA PHE A 9 1.87 6.07 -0.71
C PHE A 9 0.58 6.28 0.07
N ALA A 10 -0.42 5.45 -0.18
CA ALA A 10 -1.74 5.54 0.43
C ALA A 10 -2.27 4.15 0.83
N CYS A 11 -3.22 4.17 1.76
CA CYS A 11 -3.90 2.98 2.28
C CYS A 11 -5.42 3.15 2.14
N LEU A 12 -6.08 2.14 1.59
CA LEU A 12 -7.51 1.95 1.65
C LEU A 12 -7.82 0.97 2.79
N PHE A 13 -8.34 1.48 3.89
CA PHE A 13 -8.73 0.68 5.06
C PHE A 13 -10.15 0.16 4.89
N LEU A 14 -10.36 -1.09 5.28
CA LEU A 14 -11.56 -1.87 5.00
C LEU A 14 -12.05 -2.59 6.26
N ASP A 15 -13.36 -2.76 6.38
CA ASP A 15 -13.95 -3.61 7.41
C ASP A 15 -13.90 -5.11 7.04
N SER A 16 -14.42 -5.97 7.91
CA SER A 16 -14.42 -7.43 7.71
C SER A 16 -15.32 -7.92 6.57
N LYS A 17 -16.14 -7.03 5.99
CA LYS A 17 -16.94 -7.27 4.78
C LYS A 17 -16.34 -6.57 3.54
N HIS A 18 -15.09 -6.11 3.65
CA HIS A 18 -14.36 -5.35 2.65
C HIS A 18 -15.09 -4.07 2.20
N ARG A 19 -15.84 -3.44 3.12
CA ARG A 19 -16.41 -2.11 2.88
C ARG A 19 -15.39 -1.05 3.25
N VAL A 20 -15.30 0.01 2.44
CA VAL A 20 -14.36 1.11 2.66
C VAL A 20 -14.67 1.82 3.99
N LEU A 21 -13.66 1.91 4.84
CA LEU A 21 -13.66 2.70 6.07
C LEU A 21 -13.01 4.06 5.83
N ALA A 22 -11.85 4.07 5.16
CA ALA A 22 -11.11 5.29 4.87
C ALA A 22 -10.12 5.11 3.72
N TRP A 23 -9.85 6.20 3.01
CA TRP A 23 -8.68 6.35 2.14
C TRP A 23 -7.75 7.38 2.80
N VAL A 24 -6.52 6.96 3.09
CA VAL A 24 -5.54 7.82 3.77
C VAL A 24 -4.27 7.90 2.93
N GLU A 25 -3.90 9.13 2.55
CA GLU A 25 -2.57 9.40 2.01
C GLU A 25 -1.58 9.38 3.18
N MET A 26 -0.77 8.33 3.23
CA MET A 26 0.11 8.08 4.36
C MET A 26 1.41 8.86 4.23
N PHE A 27 1.95 8.92 3.00
CA PHE A 27 3.24 9.54 2.73
C PHE A 27 3.23 10.20 1.36
N ARG A 28 3.83 11.38 1.29
CA ARG A 28 4.25 12.02 0.04
C ARG A 28 5.77 12.04 0.03
N GLY A 29 6.33 11.35 -0.93
CA GLY A 29 7.77 11.20 -1.12
C GLY A 29 8.39 12.36 -1.88
N SER A 30 9.66 12.16 -2.20
CA SER A 30 10.37 12.91 -3.23
C SER A 30 10.07 12.34 -4.63
N VAL A 31 10.76 12.81 -5.66
CA VAL A 31 10.63 12.27 -7.02
C VAL A 31 11.00 10.77 -7.10
N ASN A 32 11.82 10.25 -6.15
CA ASN A 32 12.44 8.92 -6.25
C ASN A 32 12.07 7.92 -5.13
N SER A 33 11.42 8.36 -4.05
CA SER A 33 10.96 7.47 -2.98
C SER A 33 10.11 8.20 -1.95
N ALA A 34 9.10 7.50 -1.42
CA ALA A 34 8.46 7.83 -0.14
C ALA A 34 8.98 6.93 0.99
N THR A 35 9.50 7.51 2.08
CA THR A 35 9.83 6.70 3.26
C THR A 35 8.55 6.33 4.01
N VAL A 36 8.12 5.08 3.86
CA VAL A 36 6.96 4.53 4.55
C VAL A 36 7.38 4.03 5.93
N HIS A 37 6.75 4.54 6.98
CA HIS A 37 6.94 4.08 8.35
C HIS A 37 5.83 3.11 8.76
N PRO A 38 6.12 1.81 8.96
CA PRO A 38 5.09 0.82 9.32
C PRO A 38 4.25 1.18 10.54
N ARG A 39 4.83 1.86 11.54
CA ARG A 39 4.11 2.32 12.73
C ARG A 39 2.94 3.25 12.41
N GLU A 40 3.03 4.07 11.36
CA GLU A 40 1.94 4.98 11.00
C GLU A 40 0.82 4.22 10.29
N VAL A 41 1.17 3.23 9.46
CA VAL A 41 0.17 2.31 8.86
C VAL A 41 -0.59 1.56 9.95
N VAL A 42 0.11 1.05 10.96
CA VAL A 42 -0.50 0.39 12.13
C VAL A 42 -1.43 1.34 12.89
N LYS A 43 -0.99 2.58 13.14
CA LYS A 43 -1.81 3.59 13.85
C LYS A 43 -3.10 3.88 13.10
N GLU A 44 -3.06 4.05 11.77
CA GLU A 44 -4.26 4.31 10.99
C GLU A 44 -5.18 3.09 10.91
N ALA A 45 -4.62 1.88 10.75
CA ALA A 45 -5.40 0.64 10.79
C ALA A 45 -6.20 0.51 12.09
N LEU A 46 -5.55 0.76 13.23
CA LEU A 46 -6.19 0.76 14.54
C LEU A 46 -7.19 1.91 14.70
N ARG A 47 -6.85 3.13 14.26
CA ARG A 47 -7.76 4.29 14.32
C ARG A 47 -9.08 4.01 13.60
N HIS A 48 -9.02 3.36 12.45
CA HIS A 48 -10.19 3.07 11.64
C HIS A 48 -10.89 1.76 12.01
N ASN A 49 -10.36 0.97 12.95
CA ASN A 49 -10.81 -0.39 13.24
C ASN A 49 -10.84 -1.26 11.97
N ALA A 50 -9.78 -1.15 11.15
CA ALA A 50 -9.66 -1.89 9.92
C ALA A 50 -9.52 -3.39 10.22
N ALA A 51 -10.17 -4.22 9.42
CA ALA A 51 -9.91 -5.67 9.35
C ALA A 51 -9.01 -6.02 8.16
N ALA A 52 -8.94 -5.12 7.16
CA ALA A 52 -8.11 -5.31 5.99
C ALA A 52 -7.62 -3.97 5.41
N VAL A 53 -6.56 -4.03 4.60
CA VAL A 53 -6.00 -2.89 3.88
C VAL A 53 -5.61 -3.25 2.46
N ILE A 54 -5.82 -2.33 1.52
CA ILE A 54 -5.16 -2.32 0.22
C ILE A 54 -4.19 -1.15 0.22
N MET A 55 -2.93 -1.41 -0.11
CA MET A 55 -1.91 -0.37 -0.24
C MET A 55 -1.85 0.10 -1.69
N ALA A 56 -1.46 1.35 -1.91
CA ALA A 56 -1.19 1.82 -3.25
C ALA A 56 -0.09 2.88 -3.26
N HIS A 57 0.74 2.84 -4.28
CA HIS A 57 1.62 3.97 -4.60
C HIS A 57 1.71 4.21 -6.10
N ASN A 58 2.13 5.41 -6.49
CA ASN A 58 2.42 5.73 -7.89
C ASN A 58 3.91 5.79 -8.17
N HIS A 59 4.29 5.39 -9.38
CA HIS A 59 5.60 5.71 -9.96
C HIS A 59 5.42 6.86 -10.96
N PRO A 60 5.99 8.07 -10.69
CA PRO A 60 5.91 9.20 -11.62
C PRO A 60 6.51 8.91 -13.00
N SER A 61 7.36 7.89 -13.11
CA SER A 61 7.94 7.43 -14.39
C SER A 61 6.92 6.81 -15.35
N GLY A 62 5.74 6.41 -14.85
CA GLY A 62 4.74 5.67 -15.61
C GLY A 62 4.95 4.15 -15.63
N ASP A 63 6.09 3.63 -15.18
CA ASP A 63 6.32 2.18 -15.09
C ASP A 63 5.66 1.61 -13.83
N SER A 64 4.65 0.74 -14.00
CA SER A 64 3.94 0.11 -12.89
C SER A 64 4.61 -1.17 -12.36
N LYS A 65 5.78 -1.55 -12.88
CA LYS A 65 6.50 -2.74 -12.41
C LYS A 65 6.99 -2.54 -10.96
N PRO A 66 6.76 -3.52 -10.06
CA PRO A 66 7.30 -3.46 -8.71
C PRO A 66 8.83 -3.45 -8.69
N SER A 67 9.39 -2.53 -7.92
CA SER A 67 10.77 -2.59 -7.48
C SER A 67 10.95 -3.66 -6.40
N ARG A 68 12.21 -3.98 -6.07
CA ARG A 68 12.50 -4.90 -4.96
C ARG A 68 12.08 -4.28 -3.63
N GLU A 69 12.26 -2.97 -3.50
CA GLU A 69 11.93 -2.18 -2.33
C GLU A 69 10.41 -2.19 -2.06
N ASP A 70 9.58 -2.17 -3.11
CA ASP A 70 8.11 -2.31 -2.99
C ASP A 70 7.72 -3.67 -2.42
N ILE A 71 8.35 -4.73 -2.93
CA ILE A 71 8.09 -6.10 -2.49
C ILE A 71 8.52 -6.28 -1.03
N GLU A 72 9.71 -5.81 -0.66
CA GLU A 72 10.22 -5.87 0.71
C GLU A 72 9.34 -5.08 1.68
N LEU A 73 8.92 -3.87 1.30
CA LEU A 73 8.00 -3.05 2.09
C LEU A 73 6.65 -3.76 2.27
N THR A 74 6.10 -4.33 1.19
CA THR A 74 4.83 -5.06 1.23
C THR A 74 4.89 -6.24 2.18
N ASN A 75 5.93 -7.06 2.08
CA ASN A 75 6.10 -8.23 2.95
C ASN A 75 6.25 -7.80 4.41
N LYS A 76 7.04 -6.76 4.68
CA LYS A 76 7.19 -6.21 6.03
C LYS A 76 5.86 -5.71 6.61
N LEU A 77 5.06 -5.01 5.81
CA LEU A 77 3.74 -4.53 6.26
C LEU A 77 2.76 -5.67 6.45
N LYS A 78 2.78 -6.69 5.58
CA LYS A 78 2.00 -7.92 5.75
C LYS A 78 2.28 -8.60 7.09
N ASP A 79 3.56 -8.82 7.39
CA ASP A 79 3.96 -9.48 8.64
C ASP A 79 3.52 -8.68 9.88
N ILE A 80 3.70 -7.37 9.86
CA ILE A 80 3.34 -6.49 10.98
C ILE A 80 1.82 -6.42 11.18
N LEU A 81 1.06 -6.21 10.11
CA LEU A 81 -0.40 -6.05 10.18
C LEU A 81 -1.10 -7.36 10.55
N LYS A 82 -0.52 -8.50 10.15
CA LYS A 82 -1.01 -9.83 10.57
C LYS A 82 -0.99 -10.01 12.09
N VAL A 83 -0.03 -9.43 12.81
CA VAL A 83 0.06 -9.52 14.28
C VAL A 83 -1.14 -8.86 14.97
N ILE A 84 -1.81 -7.91 14.31
CA ILE A 84 -2.98 -7.20 14.83
C ILE A 84 -4.26 -7.59 14.08
N ASP A 85 -4.28 -8.76 13.44
CA ASP A 85 -5.43 -9.30 12.70
C ASP A 85 -5.92 -8.40 11.54
N VAL A 86 -5.03 -7.62 10.93
CA VAL A 86 -5.32 -6.81 9.74
C VAL A 86 -4.72 -7.47 8.51
N SER A 87 -5.58 -7.87 7.57
CA SER A 87 -5.16 -8.53 6.34
C SER A 87 -4.75 -7.52 5.27
N VAL A 88 -3.56 -7.67 4.66
CA VAL A 88 -3.22 -6.92 3.45
C VAL A 88 -3.75 -7.69 2.25
N LEU A 89 -4.72 -7.11 1.55
CA LEU A 89 -5.38 -7.77 0.42
C LEU A 89 -4.60 -7.61 -0.87
N ASP A 90 -3.99 -6.45 -1.08
CA ASP A 90 -3.12 -6.19 -2.23
C ASP A 90 -2.23 -4.97 -2.00
N HIS A 91 -1.28 -4.79 -2.92
CA HIS A 91 -0.53 -3.56 -3.12
C HIS A 91 -0.59 -3.16 -4.61
N LEU A 92 -1.23 -2.04 -4.89
CA LEU A 92 -1.40 -1.51 -6.24
C LEU A 92 -0.29 -0.51 -6.60
N ILE A 93 0.36 -0.73 -7.73
CA ILE A 93 1.39 0.15 -8.27
C ILE A 93 0.79 0.87 -9.46
N VAL A 94 0.73 2.19 -9.39
CA VAL A 94 0.05 3.05 -10.35
C VAL A 94 1.09 3.76 -11.22
N GLY A 95 1.25 3.27 -12.44
CA GLY A 95 1.96 3.95 -13.53
C GLY A 95 0.98 4.42 -14.60
N ASP A 96 1.35 4.28 -15.87
CA ASP A 96 0.45 4.42 -17.02
C ASP A 96 -0.60 3.30 -17.03
N GLU A 97 -0.22 2.13 -16.53
CA GLU A 97 -1.09 1.02 -16.18
C GLU A 97 -1.09 0.78 -14.66
N ILE A 98 -2.00 -0.05 -14.17
CA ILE A 98 -2.03 -0.45 -12.76
C ILE A 98 -1.58 -1.90 -12.68
N THR A 99 -0.58 -2.15 -11.84
CA THR A 99 -0.13 -3.51 -11.52
C THR A 99 -0.50 -3.85 -10.09
N ALA A 100 -1.26 -4.92 -9.92
CA ALA A 100 -1.49 -5.52 -8.62
C ALA A 100 -0.32 -6.44 -8.25
N LEU A 101 0.24 -6.28 -7.06
CA LEU A 101 1.35 -7.12 -6.62
C LEU A 101 0.92 -8.60 -6.50
N SER A 102 -0.36 -8.85 -6.20
CA SER A 102 -1.00 -10.17 -6.24
C SER A 102 -0.90 -10.87 -7.59
N GLU A 103 -1.12 -10.14 -8.69
CA GLU A 103 -1.06 -10.66 -10.06
C GLU A 103 0.38 -10.86 -10.55
N SER A 104 1.35 -10.18 -9.92
CA SER A 104 2.77 -10.25 -10.29
C SER A 104 3.50 -11.51 -9.77
N GLY A 105 2.83 -12.35 -8.97
CA GLY A 105 3.43 -13.53 -8.33
C GLY A 105 4.28 -13.26 -7.09
N HIS A 106 4.33 -12.00 -6.63
CA HIS A 106 5.13 -11.57 -5.47
C HIS A 106 4.31 -11.41 -4.18
N PHE A 107 3.05 -11.85 -4.19
CA PHE A 107 2.15 -11.77 -3.04
C PHE A 107 1.93 -13.17 -2.45
N PRO A 108 2.79 -13.65 -1.53
CA PRO A 108 2.60 -14.95 -0.93
C PRO A 108 1.30 -15.00 -0.10
N SER A 109 0.61 -16.14 -0.14
CA SER A 109 -0.62 -16.43 0.61
C SER A 109 -0.44 -16.28 2.12
#